data_AF-A0A7K6YF93-F1
#
_entry.id   AF-A0A7K6YF93-F1
#
_cell.length_a   1.000
_cell.length_b   1.000
_cell.length_c   1.000
_cell.angle_alpha   90.00
_cell.angle_beta   90.00
_cell.angle_gamma   90.00
#
_symmetry.space_group_name_H-M   'P 1'
#
loop_
_entity.id
_entity.type
_entity.pdbx_description
1 polymer ?
#
loop_
_entity_poly.entity_id
_entity_poly.type
_entity_poly.pdbx_seq_one_letter_code
_entity_poly.pdbx_strand_id
1 'polypeptide(L)'
;LDLSNCSLRSLPPGLAEATTAIVLGSFLGFTLLQQLAVPLPLECPGGSSAWEEVTTSGSSRLCQGQRNPCNSSGELAWPCPENAACAPDGPGLIQCLCDSPFHGYKCLRE
;
A
#
# COMPACT_ATOMS: atom_id res chain seq x y z
N LEU A 1 -8.27 -21.49 -2.05
CA LEU A 1 -8.94 -20.48 -1.20
C LEU A 1 -8.51 -19.12 -1.74
N ASP A 2 -9.42 -18.37 -2.34
CA ASP A 2 -9.08 -17.06 -2.88
C ASP A 2 -9.33 -15.99 -1.80
N LEU A 3 -8.23 -15.52 -1.19
CA LEU A 3 -8.24 -14.51 -0.14
C LEU A 3 -8.26 -13.08 -0.71
N SER A 4 -8.18 -12.93 -2.03
CA SER A 4 -8.03 -11.62 -2.68
C SER A 4 -9.35 -10.85 -2.84
N ASN A 5 -10.51 -11.52 -2.77
CA ASN A 5 -11.82 -10.89 -2.95
C ASN A 5 -12.47 -10.41 -1.63
N CYS A 6 -11.77 -10.47 -0.49
CA CYS A 6 -12.32 -10.10 0.84
C CYS A 6 -13.70 -10.71 1.20
N SER A 7 -14.16 -11.72 0.44
CA SER A 7 -15.50 -12.30 0.51
C SER A 7 -15.57 -13.46 1.50
N LEU A 8 -14.46 -13.68 2.21
CA LEU A 8 -14.34 -14.71 3.23
C LEU A 8 -15.14 -14.31 4.46
N ARG A 9 -16.36 -14.86 4.53
CA ARG A 9 -17.25 -14.70 5.69
C ARG A 9 -16.87 -15.60 6.87
N SER A 10 -16.09 -16.66 6.63
CA SER A 10 -15.66 -17.62 7.65
C SER A 10 -14.32 -18.23 7.29
N LEU A 11 -13.38 -18.26 8.24
CA LEU A 11 -12.07 -18.89 8.05
C LEU A 11 -12.23 -20.42 8.00
N PRO A 12 -11.47 -21.14 7.16
CA PRO A 12 -11.50 -22.60 7.14
C PRO A 12 -11.08 -23.19 8.51
N PRO A 13 -11.59 -24.36 8.91
CA PRO A 13 -11.27 -24.97 10.22
C PRO A 13 -9.77 -25.17 10.45
N GLY A 14 -9.01 -25.53 9.41
CA GLY A 14 -7.55 -25.68 9.50
C GLY A 14 -6.78 -24.37 9.74
N LEU A 15 -7.44 -23.22 9.58
CA LEU A 15 -6.89 -21.90 9.95
C LEU A 15 -7.27 -21.50 11.39
N ALA A 16 -8.29 -22.13 11.98
CA ALA A 16 -8.64 -21.91 13.39
C ALA A 16 -7.56 -22.45 14.34
N GLU A 17 -6.75 -23.40 13.87
CA GLU A 17 -5.60 -23.96 14.58
C GLU A 17 -4.30 -23.19 14.30
N ALA A 18 -4.30 -22.30 13.30
CA ALA A 18 -3.16 -21.45 13.00
C ALA A 18 -3.11 -20.28 14.00
N THR A 19 -2.03 -20.17 14.77
CA THR A 19 -1.77 -19.03 15.67
C THR A 19 -1.52 -17.72 14.90
N THR A 20 -1.18 -17.82 13.62
CA THR A 20 -0.95 -16.69 12.71
C THR A 20 -1.31 -17.09 11.28
N ALA A 21 -2.10 -16.25 10.61
CA ALA A 21 -2.36 -16.34 9.18
C ALA A 21 -1.74 -15.12 8.48
N ILE A 22 -0.91 -15.35 7.45
CA ILE A 22 -0.27 -14.28 6.69
C ILE A 22 -0.84 -14.32 5.27
N VAL A 23 -1.63 -13.31 4.92
CA VAL A 23 -2.05 -13.09 3.53
C VAL A 23 -0.92 -12.31 2.85
N LEU A 24 -0.02 -13.01 2.17
CA LEU A 24 0.97 -12.39 1.28
C LEU A 24 0.28 -12.00 -0.03
N GLY A 25 -0.45 -10.88 0.01
CA GLY A 25 -1.05 -10.24 -1.16
C GLY A 25 -0.29 -8.99 -1.56
N SER A 26 -0.50 -8.53 -2.79
CA SER A 26 0.00 -7.22 -3.21
C SER A 26 -0.88 -6.12 -2.59
N PHE A 27 -0.26 -5.10 -1.99
CA PHE A 27 -0.97 -3.90 -1.50
C PHE A 27 -1.15 -2.83 -2.58
N LEU A 28 -1.01 -3.23 -3.85
CA LEU A 28 -1.23 -2.38 -5.02
C LEU A 28 -2.67 -1.83 -5.02
N GLY A 29 -2.82 -0.54 -5.25
CA GLY A 29 -4.11 0.15 -5.26
C GLY A 29 -4.74 0.42 -3.89
N PHE A 30 -4.18 -0.09 -2.78
CA PHE A 30 -4.66 0.22 -1.43
C PHE A 30 -4.07 1.55 -0.95
N THR A 31 -4.72 2.67 -1.28
CA THR A 31 -4.20 4.03 -1.08
C THR A 31 -4.75 4.77 0.15
N LEU A 32 -5.73 4.18 0.85
CA LEU A 32 -6.46 4.80 1.97
C LEU A 32 -6.58 3.86 3.19
N LEU A 33 -5.55 3.06 3.47
CA LEU A 33 -5.53 2.19 4.64
C LEU A 33 -5.42 3.02 5.92
N GLN A 34 -6.45 2.94 6.76
CA GLN A 34 -6.43 3.59 8.08
C GLN A 34 -5.58 2.82 9.09
N GLN A 35 -5.67 1.48 9.06
CA GLN A 35 -4.99 0.60 9.99
C GLN A 35 -4.70 -0.75 9.34
N LEU A 36 -3.50 -1.28 9.54
CA LEU A 36 -3.08 -2.60 9.09
C LEU A 36 -2.32 -3.29 10.24
N ALA A 37 -2.70 -4.53 10.54
CA ALA A 37 -1.97 -5.36 11.50
C ALA A 37 -1.19 -6.44 10.75
N VAL A 38 0.13 -6.51 10.99
CA VAL A 38 1.01 -7.56 10.47
C VAL A 38 1.64 -8.34 11.63
N PRO A 39 2.08 -9.60 11.43
CA PRO A 39 2.88 -10.31 12.41
C PRO A 39 4.11 -9.51 12.84
N LEU A 40 4.48 -9.58 14.12
CA LEU A 40 5.60 -8.81 14.68
C LEU A 40 6.94 -8.91 13.91
N PRO A 41 7.35 -10.07 13.34
CA PRO A 41 8.57 -10.17 12.55
C PRO A 41 8.52 -9.43 11.21
N LEU A 42 7.32 -9.11 10.70
CA LEU A 42 7.14 -8.44 9.41
C LEU A 42 7.05 -6.93 9.59
N GLU A 43 7.71 -6.20 8.69
CA GLU A 43 7.56 -4.75 8.60
C GLU A 43 6.21 -4.37 7.98
N CYS A 44 5.79 -3.15 8.29
CA CYS A 44 4.66 -2.56 7.58
C CYS A 44 4.96 -2.48 6.08
N PRO A 45 3.99 -2.77 5.19
CA PRO A 45 4.17 -2.57 3.76
C PRO A 45 4.62 -1.13 3.47
N GLY A 46 5.60 -0.97 2.58
CA GLY A 46 6.22 0.33 2.30
C GLY A 46 7.18 0.83 3.38
N GLY A 47 7.46 0.03 4.43
CA GLY A 47 8.30 0.41 5.55
C GLY A 47 7.62 1.39 6.50
N SER A 48 8.30 1.79 7.58
CA SER A 48 7.74 2.73 8.57
C SER A 48 7.48 4.13 8.02
N SER A 49 8.18 4.53 6.95
CA SER A 49 8.00 5.84 6.30
C SER A 49 6.65 5.97 5.57
N ALA A 50 6.03 4.85 5.18
CA ALA A 50 4.73 4.83 4.52
C ALA A 50 3.54 5.04 5.49
N TRP A 51 3.79 5.17 6.79
CA TRP A 51 2.75 5.26 7.82
C TRP A 51 2.99 6.44 8.76
N GLU A 52 1.92 7.00 9.30
CA GLU A 52 1.97 8.05 10.31
C GLU A 52 2.52 7.50 11.62
N GLU A 53 2.06 6.30 11.99
CA GLU A 53 2.43 5.65 13.23
C GLU A 53 2.61 4.14 13.03
N VAL A 54 3.68 3.59 13.59
CA VAL A 54 3.91 2.14 13.67
C VAL A 54 4.11 1.75 15.13
N THR A 55 3.19 0.95 15.67
CA THR A 55 3.23 0.47 17.05
C THR A 55 3.29 -1.05 17.11
N THR A 56 3.68 -1.58 18.26
CA THR A 56 3.61 -3.02 18.55
C THR A 56 2.47 -3.26 19.53
N SER A 57 1.64 -4.25 19.25
CA SER A 57 0.53 -4.68 20.11
C SER A 57 0.50 -6.19 20.17
N GLY A 58 0.90 -6.74 21.32
CA GLY A 58 1.04 -8.18 21.53
C GLY A 58 2.01 -8.81 20.52
N SER A 59 1.51 -9.78 19.75
CA SER A 59 2.26 -10.50 18.70
C SER A 59 2.16 -9.84 17.32
N SER A 60 1.64 -8.62 17.24
CA SER A 60 1.39 -7.92 15.99
C SER A 60 2.04 -6.53 15.98
N ARG A 61 2.41 -6.08 14.79
CA ARG A 61 2.79 -4.71 14.48
C ARG A 61 1.59 -4.03 13.82
N LEU A 62 1.20 -2.88 14.35
CA LEU A 62 0.13 -2.03 13.86
C LEU A 62 0.73 -0.89 13.05
N CYS A 63 0.25 -0.72 11.83
CA CYS A 63 0.61 0.34 10.92
C CYS A 63 -0.63 1.22 10.75
N GLN A 64 -0.54 2.49 11.12
CA GLN A 64 -1.69 3.39 11.18
C GLN A 64 -1.42 4.66 10.37
N GLY A 65 -2.49 5.16 9.74
CA GLY A 65 -2.45 6.36 8.91
C GLY A 65 -1.51 6.19 7.72
N GLN A 66 -1.95 5.52 6.66
CA GLN A 66 -1.15 5.43 5.44
C GLN A 66 -0.83 6.83 4.91
N ARG A 67 0.45 7.14 4.76
CA ARG A 67 0.91 8.41 4.19
C ARG A 67 0.80 8.38 2.68
N ASN A 68 0.49 9.54 2.10
CA ASN A 68 0.59 9.73 0.66
C ASN A 68 2.06 9.97 0.27
N PRO A 69 2.72 9.04 -0.45
CA PRO A 69 4.10 9.21 -0.88
C PRO A 69 4.31 10.47 -1.76
N CYS A 70 3.30 10.91 -2.50
CA CYS A 70 3.35 12.12 -3.32
C CYS A 70 3.39 13.44 -2.51
N ASN A 71 3.07 13.42 -1.22
CA ASN A 71 3.10 14.62 -0.35
C ASN A 71 4.50 14.87 0.27
N SER A 72 5.49 14.03 -0.01
CA SER A 72 6.81 14.11 0.61
C SER A 72 7.60 15.27 0.00
N SER A 73 8.00 16.25 0.80
CA SER A 73 8.81 17.42 0.39
C SER A 73 10.28 17.11 0.11
N GLY A 74 10.62 15.83 -0.13
CA GLY A 74 11.97 15.35 -0.33
C GLY A 74 12.48 15.69 -1.74
N GLU A 75 13.52 16.51 -1.78
CA GLU A 75 14.16 17.22 -2.88
C GLU A 75 14.75 16.38 -4.04
N LEU A 76 14.35 15.11 -4.23
CA LEU A 76 15.00 14.22 -5.20
C LEU A 76 13.99 13.60 -6.17
N ALA A 77 13.96 14.18 -7.37
CA ALA A 77 13.29 13.73 -8.59
C ALA A 77 11.76 13.62 -8.47
N TRP A 78 11.05 14.57 -9.06
CA TRP A 78 9.69 14.30 -9.53
C TRP A 78 9.73 12.99 -10.33
N PRO A 79 9.11 11.90 -9.84
CA PRO A 79 9.23 10.59 -10.49
C PRO A 79 8.44 10.54 -11.81
N CYS A 80 7.59 11.54 -12.03
CA CYS A 80 6.68 11.60 -13.15
C CYS A 80 7.18 12.57 -14.24
N PRO A 81 6.93 12.27 -15.52
CA PRO A 81 7.21 13.19 -16.62
C PRO A 81 6.38 14.47 -16.50
N GLU A 82 6.75 15.52 -17.25
CA GLU A 82 6.16 16.87 -17.18
C GLU A 82 4.61 16.90 -17.29
N ASN A 83 4.03 15.99 -18.08
CA ASN A 83 2.59 15.91 -18.31
C ASN A 83 1.88 14.83 -17.47
N ALA A 84 2.46 14.49 -16.32
CA ALA A 84 1.92 13.47 -15.43
C ALA A 84 1.92 13.91 -13.97
N ALA A 85 0.82 13.61 -13.30
CA ALA A 85 0.68 13.79 -11.87
C ALA A 85 1.10 12.52 -11.11
N CYS A 86 1.77 12.72 -9.97
CA CYS A 86 2.00 11.65 -9.01
C CYS A 86 0.67 11.25 -8.37
N ALA A 87 0.38 9.95 -8.34
CA ALA A 87 -0.71 9.38 -7.59
C ALA A 87 -0.18 8.23 -6.70
N PRO A 88 -0.74 8.04 -5.50
CA PRO A 88 -0.40 6.89 -4.67
C PRO A 88 -0.89 5.59 -5.33
N ASP A 89 -0.18 4.49 -5.10
CA ASP A 89 -0.55 3.17 -5.62
C ASP A 89 -0.41 2.04 -4.57
N GLY A 90 -0.38 2.41 -3.29
CA GLY A 90 -0.18 1.50 -2.17
C GLY A 90 0.75 2.09 -1.12
N PRO A 91 0.98 1.40 0.01
CA PRO A 91 1.91 1.85 1.04
C PRO A 91 3.33 1.98 0.48
N GLY A 92 3.84 3.20 0.39
CA GLY A 92 5.15 3.50 -0.19
C GLY A 92 5.25 3.33 -1.71
N LEU A 93 4.13 3.11 -2.41
CA LEU A 93 4.08 2.94 -3.86
C LEU A 93 3.47 4.16 -4.54
N ILE A 94 4.00 4.51 -5.71
CA ILE A 94 3.54 5.61 -6.54
C ILE A 94 3.25 5.12 -7.96
N GLN A 95 2.37 5.83 -8.65
CA GLN A 95 2.13 5.73 -10.08
C GLN A 95 2.07 7.13 -10.69
N CYS A 96 2.39 7.23 -11.98
CA CYS A 96 2.29 8.48 -12.73
C CYS A 96 1.10 8.41 -13.68
N LEU A 97 0.12 9.30 -13.46
CA LEU A 97 -1.08 9.39 -14.28
C LEU A 97 -0.95 10.57 -15.21
N CYS A 98 -1.20 10.36 -16.51
CA CYS A 98 -1.15 11.46 -17.47
C CYS A 98 -2.25 12.47 -17.18
N ASP A 99 -1.89 13.75 -17.19
CA ASP A 99 -2.88 14.82 -17.12
C ASP A 99 -3.67 14.89 -18.42
N SER A 100 -4.95 15.17 -18.34
CA SER A 100 -5.76 15.37 -19.55
C SER A 100 -5.25 16.58 -20.34
N PRO A 101 -5.04 16.50 -21.67
CA PRO A 101 -5.45 15.44 -22.60
C PRO A 101 -4.33 14.46 -23.01
N PHE A 102 -3.23 14.41 -22.27
CA PHE A 102 -2.08 13.57 -22.57
C PHE A 102 -2.36 12.09 -22.25
N HIS A 103 -1.73 11.20 -22.99
CA HIS A 103 -1.90 9.75 -22.84
C HIS A 103 -0.66 9.01 -23.36
N GLY A 104 -0.66 7.68 -23.24
CA GLY A 104 0.42 6.84 -23.76
C GLY A 104 1.72 6.92 -22.95
N TYR A 105 2.79 6.33 -23.51
CA TYR A 105 4.11 6.27 -22.87
C TYR A 105 4.69 7.70 -22.75
N LYS A 106 5.14 8.07 -21.54
CA LYS A 106 5.65 9.41 -21.19
C LYS A 106 4.63 10.55 -21.26
N CYS A 107 3.33 10.25 -21.42
CA CYS A 107 2.28 11.27 -21.49
C CYS A 107 2.55 12.31 -22.59
N LEU A 108 2.88 11.82 -23.78
CA LEU A 108 3.03 12.65 -24.98
C LEU A 108 1.69 12.71 -25.70
N ARG A 109 1.36 13.85 -26.33
CA ARG A 109 0.26 13.90 -27.30
C ARG A 109 0.73 13.17 -28.56
N GLU A 110 0.04 12.09 -28.92
CA GLU A 110 0.06 11.56 -30.30
C GLU A 110 -1.15 12.09 -31.07
#